data_AF-A0A8J2Q5M3-F1
#
_entry.id   AF-A0A8J2Q5M3-F1
#
_cell.length_a   1.000
_cell.length_b   1.000
_cell.length_c   1.000
_cell.angle_alpha   90.00
_cell.angle_beta   90.00
_cell.angle_gamma   90.00
#
_symmetry.space_group_name_H-M   'P 1'
#
loop_
_entity.id
_entity.type
_entity.pdbx_description
1 polymer ?
#
loop_
_entity_poly.entity_id
_entity_poly.type
_entity_poly.pdbx_seq_one_letter_code
_entity_poly.pdbx_strand_id
1 'polypeptide(L)'
;MMLKSGIVCVLLVLVSFVLANPIKVTPPPEELVSIFNLEEPCVHQGGLCLLVDDCESSNLVHLPPRLLCPKQAHLGVVCCYR
;
A
#
# COMPACT_ATOMS: atom_id res chain seq x y z
N MET A 1 -11.20 50.13 18.94
CA MET A 1 -10.03 49.27 19.22
C MET A 1 -10.36 47.92 19.89
N MET A 2 -11.61 47.65 20.30
CA MET A 2 -11.95 46.44 21.09
C MET A 2 -12.16 45.15 20.27
N LEU A 3 -12.52 45.25 18.97
CA LEU A 3 -12.80 44.07 18.13
C LEU A 3 -11.54 43.26 17.77
N LYS A 4 -10.38 43.92 17.64
CA LYS A 4 -9.08 43.28 17.34
C LYS A 4 -8.56 42.44 18.51
N SER A 5 -8.83 42.88 19.74
CA SER A 5 -8.40 42.19 20.96
C SER A 5 -9.15 40.86 21.15
N GLY A 6 -10.46 40.84 20.87
CA GLY A 6 -11.27 39.62 20.95
C GLY A 6 -10.82 38.53 19.98
N ILE A 7 -10.50 38.91 18.74
CA ILE A 7 -10.04 37.96 17.70
C ILE A 7 -8.68 37.35 18.08
N VAL A 8 -7.77 38.16 18.63
CA VAL A 8 -6.46 37.68 19.10
C VAL A 8 -6.61 36.69 20.25
N CYS A 9 -7.49 36.96 21.22
CA CYS A 9 -7.76 36.02 22.31
C CYS A 9 -8.35 34.69 21.80
N VAL A 10 -9.29 34.73 20.86
CA VAL A 10 -9.90 33.50 20.29
C VAL A 10 -8.85 32.67 19.55
N LEU A 11 -7.98 33.31 18.76
CA LEU A 11 -6.90 32.62 18.04
C LEU A 11 -5.90 31.98 19.00
N LEU A 12 -5.52 32.66 20.08
CA LEU A 12 -4.59 32.11 21.09
C LEU A 12 -5.18 30.89 21.81
N VAL A 13 -6.48 30.92 22.11
CA VAL A 13 -7.18 29.78 22.75
C VAL A 13 -7.24 28.58 21.80
N LEU A 14 -7.58 28.80 20.53
CA LEU A 14 -7.61 27.73 19.51
C LEU A 14 -6.24 27.10 19.30
N VAL A 15 -5.19 27.91 19.20
CA VAL A 15 -3.81 27.41 19.04
C VAL A 15 -3.38 26.58 20.26
N SER A 16 -3.69 27.06 21.48
CA SER A 16 -3.39 26.33 22.71
C SER A 16 -4.13 24.99 22.79
N PHE A 17 -5.37 24.94 22.30
CA PHE A 17 -6.18 23.73 22.29
C PHE A 17 -5.63 22.66 21.33
N VAL A 18 -5.13 23.08 20.17
CA VAL A 18 -4.50 22.20 19.17
C VAL A 18 -3.14 21.69 19.67
N LEU A 19 -2.33 22.53 20.33
CA LEU A 19 -1.06 22.08 20.92
C LEU A 19 -1.25 21.09 22.07
N ALA A 20 -2.29 21.27 22.89
CA ALA A 20 -2.58 20.37 24.00
C ALA A 20 -3.11 18.99 23.56
N ASN A 21 -3.72 18.92 22.37
CA ASN A 21 -4.32 17.70 21.83
C ASN A 21 -3.70 17.38 20.46
N PRO A 22 -2.45 16.87 20.42
CA PRO A 22 -1.87 16.41 19.17
C PRO A 22 -2.74 15.29 18.62
N ILE A 23 -3.27 15.49 17.42
CA ILE A 23 -4.00 14.45 16.69
C ILE A 23 -3.00 13.32 16.43
N LYS A 24 -3.13 12.23 17.19
CA LYS A 24 -2.44 10.97 16.86
C LYS A 24 -3.06 10.44 15.58
N VAL A 25 -2.46 10.82 14.45
CA VAL A 25 -2.70 10.14 13.18
C VAL A 25 -2.01 8.79 13.29
N THR A 26 -2.72 7.81 13.85
CA THR A 26 -2.30 6.41 13.73
C THR A 26 -2.47 6.07 12.25
N PRO A 27 -1.39 5.79 11.50
CA PRO A 27 -1.58 5.27 10.15
C PRO A 27 -2.45 4.02 10.27
N PRO A 28 -3.38 3.78 9.32
CA PRO A 28 -4.11 2.52 9.30
C PRO A 28 -3.09 1.39 9.40
N PRO A 29 -3.37 0.32 10.19
CA PRO A 29 -2.49 -0.82 10.23
C PRO A 29 -2.26 -1.21 8.77
N GLU A 30 -0.99 -1.27 8.36
CA GLU A 30 -0.60 -1.88 7.10
C GLU A 30 -1.16 -3.29 7.17
N GLU A 31 -2.38 -3.44 6.64
CA GLU A 31 -3.01 -4.72 6.48
C GLU A 31 -1.97 -5.54 5.75
N LEU A 32 -1.62 -6.67 6.36
CA LEU A 32 -0.77 -7.70 5.80
C LEU A 32 -1.45 -8.33 4.58
N VAL A 33 -1.96 -7.50 3.66
CA VAL A 33 -1.98 -7.84 2.26
C VAL A 33 -0.52 -8.11 1.97
N SER A 34 -0.18 -9.40 1.96
CA SER A 34 0.91 -9.93 1.19
C SER A 34 0.66 -9.48 -0.24
N ILE A 35 1.00 -8.22 -0.52
CA ILE A 35 1.06 -7.67 -1.85
C ILE A 35 2.28 -8.39 -2.43
N PHE A 36 2.05 -9.61 -2.94
CA PHE A 36 2.81 -10.08 -4.08
C PHE A 36 2.83 -8.88 -5.02
N ASN A 37 4.03 -8.33 -5.21
CA ASN A 37 4.17 -7.09 -5.94
C ASN A 37 3.48 -7.34 -7.28
N LEU A 38 2.48 -6.53 -7.61
CA LEU A 38 1.87 -6.59 -8.93
C LEU A 38 2.98 -6.23 -9.93
N GLU A 39 3.58 -7.26 -10.52
CA GLU A 39 4.65 -7.07 -11.50
C GLU A 39 3.97 -6.83 -12.84
N GLU A 40 4.11 -5.61 -13.37
CA GLU A 40 3.59 -5.21 -14.68
C GLU A 40 3.71 -6.28 -15.78
N PRO A 41 4.84 -7.00 -15.96
CA PRO A 41 4.91 -8.02 -17.00
C PRO A 41 3.94 -9.20 -16.78
N CYS A 42 3.70 -9.64 -15.55
CA CYS A 42 2.69 -10.67 -15.26
C CYS A 42 1.26 -10.12 -15.33
N VAL A 43 1.04 -8.88 -14.85
CA VAL A 43 -0.28 -8.23 -14.89
C VAL A 43 -0.73 -7.96 -16.33
N HIS A 44 0.19 -7.59 -17.23
CA HIS A 44 -0.10 -7.41 -18.65
C HIS A 44 -0.52 -8.72 -19.32
N GLN A 45 -0.06 -9.87 -18.81
CA GLN A 45 -0.55 -11.19 -19.25
C GLN A 45 -1.94 -11.52 -18.70
N GLY A 46 -2.50 -10.69 -17.80
CA GLY A 46 -3.75 -10.97 -17.09
C GLY A 46 -3.57 -11.88 -15.88
N GLY A 47 -2.35 -11.97 -15.34
CA GLY A 47 -2.02 -12.83 -14.22
C GLY A 47 -1.53 -12.10 -12.96
N LEU A 48 -1.17 -12.91 -11.97
CA LEU A 48 -0.60 -12.50 -10.68
C LEU A 48 0.59 -13.40 -10.35
N CYS A 49 1.60 -12.85 -9.69
CA CYS A 49 2.72 -13.62 -9.17
C CYS A 49 2.29 -14.34 -7.89
N LEU A 50 2.25 -15.68 -7.92
CA LEU A 50 1.90 -16.54 -6.78
C LEU A 50 3.01 -17.54 -6.53
N LEU A 51 3.06 -18.17 -5.34
CA LEU A 51 3.92 -19.33 -5.14
C LEU A 51 3.54 -20.42 -6.15
N VAL A 52 4.54 -21.18 -6.61
CA VAL A 52 4.31 -22.28 -7.55
C VAL A 52 3.28 -23.30 -7.05
N ASP A 53 3.25 -23.53 -5.74
CA ASP A 53 2.32 -24.48 -5.10
C ASP A 53 0.88 -23.95 -4.99
N ASP A 54 0.69 -22.63 -5.07
CA ASP A 54 -0.62 -21.97 -4.97
C ASP A 54 -1.26 -21.73 -6.36
N CYS A 55 -0.52 -21.97 -7.45
CA CYS A 55 -1.00 -21.82 -8.82
C CYS A 55 -1.43 -23.18 -9.38
N GLU A 56 -2.70 -23.29 -9.79
CA GLU A 56 -3.14 -24.47 -10.55
C GLU A 56 -2.34 -24.61 -11.84
N SER A 57 -1.91 -25.83 -12.17
CA SER A 57 -1.07 -26.09 -13.35
C SER A 57 -1.71 -25.64 -14.66
N SER A 58 -3.04 -25.58 -14.73
CA SER A 58 -3.80 -25.08 -15.89
C SER A 58 -3.70 -23.57 -16.09
N ASN A 59 -3.41 -22.82 -15.03
CA ASN A 59 -3.35 -21.35 -15.04
C ASN A 59 -1.89 -20.85 -15.11
N LEU A 60 -0.92 -21.75 -15.15
CA LEU A 60 0.49 -21.40 -15.16
C LEU A 60 0.89 -20.81 -16.51
N VAL A 61 1.46 -19.60 -16.48
CA VAL A 61 1.98 -18.97 -17.68
C VAL A 61 3.29 -19.64 -18.09
N HIS A 62 3.38 -20.13 -19.33
CA HIS A 62 4.58 -20.80 -19.88
C HIS A 62 5.72 -19.83 -20.23
N LEU A 63 6.00 -18.87 -19.36
CA LEU A 63 7.14 -17.96 -19.47
C LEU A 63 8.00 -18.04 -18.20
N PRO A 64 9.31 -17.79 -18.32
CA PRO A 64 10.20 -17.85 -17.17
C PRO A 64 9.78 -16.87 -16.06
N PRO A 65 9.81 -17.28 -14.77
CA PRO A 65 9.50 -16.39 -13.65
C PRO A 65 10.38 -15.14 -13.60
N ARG A 66 11.64 -15.24 -14.05
CA ARG A 66 12.56 -14.09 -14.12
C ARG A 66 12.11 -13.01 -15.11
N LEU A 67 11.17 -13.31 -15.99
CA LEU A 67 10.63 -12.37 -16.97
C LEU A 67 9.32 -11.75 -16.51
N LEU A 68 8.43 -12.55 -15.92
CA LEU A 68 7.09 -12.11 -15.50
C LEU A 68 7.01 -11.68 -14.03
N CYS A 69 7.80 -12.31 -13.18
CA CYS A 69 7.90 -12.01 -11.76
C CYS A 69 9.38 -11.77 -11.34
N PRO A 70 10.11 -10.82 -11.99
CA PRO A 70 11.55 -10.65 -11.78
C PRO A 70 11.93 -10.30 -10.35
N LYS A 71 11.16 -9.44 -9.67
CA LYS A 71 11.49 -9.00 -8.30
C LYS A 71 11.33 -10.14 -7.31
N GLN A 72 10.41 -11.06 -7.58
CA GLN A 72 10.07 -12.14 -6.66
C GLN A 72 10.53 -13.53 -7.12
N ALA A 73 11.21 -13.64 -8.27
CA ALA A 73 11.67 -14.92 -8.82
C ALA A 73 12.54 -15.75 -7.85
N HIS A 74 13.25 -15.10 -6.93
CA HIS A 74 14.06 -15.75 -5.90
C HIS A 74 13.22 -16.41 -4.79
N LEU A 75 11.95 -16.07 -4.68
CA LEU A 75 10.99 -16.61 -3.71
C LEU A 75 10.22 -17.83 -4.24
N GLY A 76 10.55 -18.32 -5.44
CA GLY A 76 9.87 -19.48 -6.03
C GLY A 76 8.47 -19.17 -6.57
N VAL A 77 8.20 -17.91 -6.93
CA VAL A 77 6.91 -17.52 -7.52
C VAL A 77 6.86 -17.79 -9.02
N VAL A 78 5.65 -17.92 -9.55
CA VAL A 78 5.33 -18.05 -10.97
C VAL A 78 4.20 -17.07 -11.32
N CYS A 79 4.09 -16.69 -12.60
CA CYS A 79 2.93 -15.94 -13.05
C CYS A 79 1.77 -16.90 -13.29
N CYS A 80 0.64 -16.64 -12.64
CA CYS A 80 -0.58 -17.45 -12.70
C CYS A 80 -1.72 -16.59 -13.26
N TYR A 81 -2.46 -17.10 -14.25
CA TYR A 81 -3.67 -16.43 -14.73
C TYR A 81 -4.72 -16.33 -13.63
N ARG A 82 -5.48 -15.22 -13.64
CA ARG A 82 -6.56 -14.96 -12.68
C ARG A 82 -7.93 -15.32 -13.24
#